data_AF-A0AA95I360-F1
#
_entry.id   AF-A0AA95I360-F1
#
_cell.length_a   1.000
_cell.length_b   1.000
_cell.length_c   1.000
_cell.angle_alpha   90.00
_cell.angle_beta   90.00
_cell.angle_gamma   90.00
#
_symmetry.space_group_name_H-M   'P 1'
#
loop_
_entity.id
_entity.type
_entity.pdbx_description
1 polymer ?
#
loop_
_entity_poly.entity_id
_entity_poly.type
_entity_poly.pdbx_seq_one_letter_code
_entity_poly.pdbx_strand_id
1 'polypeptide(L)'
;MVQGPVRSFFREYGIYVAWLVSMVAAAGSLYLSEVLYYEPCKLCWFQRIFMYPLVIMLGMAAFRNDRRMIGYALPLSIIGGSISIYHYAQQKIPGLAQLLPCKVGIPCNIDYLNWWGFITIPFMALIAFLLITVCLFLARTASNDE
;
A
#
# COMPACT_ATOMS: atom_id res chain seq x y z
N MET A 1 30.19 -4.14 -14.81
CA MET A 1 29.24 -3.35 -13.98
C MET A 1 29.06 -4.09 -12.67
N VAL A 2 29.56 -3.54 -11.57
CA VAL A 2 29.45 -4.13 -10.23
C VAL A 2 28.01 -3.99 -9.77
N GLN A 3 27.19 -5.04 -9.95
CA GLN A 3 25.91 -5.14 -9.25
C GLN A 3 26.23 -5.28 -7.76
N GLY A 4 26.07 -4.20 -6.98
CA GLY A 4 26.29 -4.23 -5.54
C GLY A 4 25.42 -5.30 -4.87
N PRO A 5 25.84 -5.89 -3.73
CA PRO A 5 25.17 -7.02 -3.08
C PRO A 5 23.70 -6.73 -2.72
N VAL A 6 23.34 -5.46 -2.54
CA VAL A 6 21.95 -5.04 -2.31
C VAL A 6 21.09 -5.22 -3.56
N ARG A 7 21.63 -4.95 -4.75
CA ARG A 7 20.87 -4.99 -6.01
C ARG A 7 20.57 -6.43 -6.44
N SER A 8 21.48 -7.36 -6.21
CA SER A 8 21.24 -8.80 -6.44
C SER A 8 20.17 -9.35 -5.50
N PHE A 9 20.21 -8.97 -4.22
CA PHE A 9 19.19 -9.37 -3.24
C PHE A 9 17.78 -8.90 -3.66
N PHE A 10 17.62 -7.62 -4.02
CA PHE A 10 16.32 -7.11 -4.48
C PHE A 10 15.90 -7.66 -5.84
N ARG A 11 16.83 -8.10 -6.69
CA ARG A 11 16.50 -8.80 -7.94
C ARG A 11 15.81 -10.12 -7.63
N GLU A 12 16.36 -10.91 -6.73
CA GLU A 12 15.90 -12.28 -6.44
C GLU A 12 14.71 -12.31 -5.47
N TYR A 13 14.73 -11.44 -4.46
CA TYR A 13 13.74 -11.42 -3.37
C TYR A 13 12.75 -10.26 -3.42
N GLY A 14 12.89 -9.30 -4.34
CA GLY A 14 12.06 -8.07 -4.35
C GLY A 14 10.56 -8.33 -4.48
N ILE A 15 10.15 -9.31 -5.29
CA ILE A 15 8.73 -9.69 -5.43
C ILE A 15 8.22 -10.38 -4.16
N TYR A 16 9.04 -11.23 -3.53
CA TYR A 16 8.70 -11.92 -2.28
C TYR A 16 8.53 -10.94 -1.12
N VAL A 17 9.42 -9.94 -1.00
CA VAL A 17 9.31 -8.89 0.02
C VAL A 17 8.06 -8.05 -0.23
N ALA A 18 7.80 -7.63 -1.46
CA ALA A 18 6.59 -6.88 -1.81
C ALA A 18 5.31 -7.67 -1.50
N TRP A 19 5.31 -8.98 -1.80
CA TRP A 19 4.20 -9.87 -1.47
C TRP A 19 3.98 -9.96 0.04
N LEU A 20 5.02 -10.18 0.82
CA LEU A 20 4.93 -10.24 2.29
C LEU A 20 4.38 -8.93 2.88
N VAL A 21 4.85 -7.78 2.40
CA VAL A 21 4.34 -6.47 2.81
C VAL A 21 2.84 -6.34 2.48
N SER A 22 2.42 -6.70 1.26
CA SER A 22 1.00 -6.65 0.87
C SER A 22 0.13 -7.57 1.72
N MET A 23 0.61 -8.77 2.07
CA MET A 23 -0.10 -9.70 2.96
C MET A 23 -0.29 -9.12 4.35
N VAL A 24 0.78 -8.58 4.95
CA VAL A 24 0.71 -7.97 6.29
C VAL A 24 -0.22 -6.76 6.28
N ALA A 25 -0.17 -5.93 5.24
CA ALA A 25 -1.06 -4.77 5.10
C ALA A 25 -2.53 -5.17 4.95
N ALA A 26 -2.83 -6.20 4.14
CA ALA A 26 -4.18 -6.72 3.98
C ALA A 26 -4.68 -7.36 5.28
N ALA A 27 -3.90 -8.22 5.91
CA ALA A 27 -4.24 -8.86 7.19
C ALA A 27 -4.48 -7.82 8.29
N GLY A 28 -3.63 -6.80 8.40
CA GLY A 28 -3.82 -5.67 9.31
C GLY A 28 -5.12 -4.93 9.01
N SER A 29 -5.44 -4.67 7.75
CA SER A 29 -6.70 -4.03 7.34
C SER A 29 -7.93 -4.83 7.75
N LEU A 30 -7.90 -6.16 7.61
CA LEU A 30 -9.00 -7.04 8.05
C LEU A 30 -9.09 -7.09 9.58
N TYR A 31 -7.96 -7.20 10.28
CA TYR A 31 -7.92 -7.28 11.74
C TYR A 31 -8.58 -6.05 12.39
N LEU A 32 -8.28 -4.86 11.89
CA LEU A 32 -8.92 -3.62 12.35
C LEU A 32 -10.44 -3.64 12.15
N SER A 33 -10.92 -4.25 11.06
CA SER A 33 -12.35 -4.30 10.70
C SER A 33 -13.12 -5.33 11.51
N GLU A 34 -12.59 -6.55 11.62
CA GLU A 34 -13.33 -7.71 12.14
C GLU A 34 -13.11 -7.92 13.63
N VAL A 35 -11.92 -7.56 14.15
CA VAL A 35 -11.57 -7.81 15.56
C VAL A 35 -11.73 -6.55 16.40
N LEU A 36 -11.27 -5.39 15.89
CA LEU A 36 -11.40 -4.11 16.59
C LEU A 36 -12.69 -3.35 16.23
N TYR A 37 -13.49 -3.88 15.30
CA TYR A 37 -14.75 -3.29 14.85
C TYR A 37 -14.62 -1.83 14.38
N TYR A 38 -13.48 -1.46 13.79
CA TYR A 38 -13.29 -0.15 13.18
C TYR A 38 -13.90 -0.14 11.78
N GLU A 39 -15.04 0.55 11.64
CA GLU A 39 -15.73 0.66 10.38
C GLU A 39 -14.90 1.44 9.34
N PRO A 40 -14.65 0.88 8.14
CA PRO A 40 -13.84 1.53 7.13
C PRO A 40 -14.59 2.71 6.50
N CYS A 41 -13.92 3.85 6.41
CA CYS A 41 -14.43 4.98 5.64
C CYS A 41 -14.33 4.71 4.13
N LYS A 42 -14.97 5.55 3.30
CA LYS A 42 -14.95 5.40 1.83
C LYS A 42 -13.53 5.40 1.24
N LEU A 43 -12.64 6.26 1.75
CA LEU A 43 -11.24 6.32 1.29
C LEU A 43 -10.45 5.06 1.68
N CYS A 44 -10.62 4.54 2.90
CA CYS A 44 -10.06 3.25 3.30
C CYS A 44 -10.55 2.11 2.41
N TRP A 45 -11.84 2.14 2.03
CA TRP A 45 -12.40 1.13 1.14
C TRP A 45 -11.75 1.17 -0.25
N PHE A 46 -11.52 2.36 -0.81
CA PHE A 46 -10.73 2.49 -2.04
C PHE A 46 -9.31 1.94 -1.87
N GLN A 47 -8.62 2.25 -0.77
CA GLN A 47 -7.28 1.68 -0.51
C GLN A 47 -7.32 0.14 -0.47
N ARG A 48 -8.36 -0.48 0.11
CA ARG A 48 -8.54 -1.95 0.11
C ARG A 48 -8.70 -2.51 -1.30
N ILE A 49 -9.45 -1.86 -2.18
CA ILE A 49 -9.60 -2.28 -3.60
C ILE A 49 -8.25 -2.33 -4.31
N PHE A 50 -7.34 -1.39 -4.02
CA PHE A 50 -6.01 -1.39 -4.62
C PHE A 50 -5.06 -2.39 -3.93
N MET A 51 -5.19 -2.60 -2.62
CA MET A 51 -4.29 -3.48 -1.85
C MET A 51 -4.59 -4.97 -2.04
N TYR A 52 -5.85 -5.40 -2.02
CA TYR A 52 -6.18 -6.83 -2.02
C TYR A 52 -5.79 -7.56 -3.32
N PRO A 53 -6.00 -6.98 -4.52
CA PRO A 53 -5.52 -7.58 -5.76
C PRO A 53 -3.99 -7.68 -5.80
N LEU A 54 -3.26 -6.73 -5.19
CA LEU A 54 -1.79 -6.80 -5.12
C LEU A 54 -1.32 -8.06 -4.40
N VAL A 55 -2.00 -8.49 -3.33
CA VAL A 55 -1.66 -9.74 -2.62
C VAL A 55 -1.72 -10.93 -3.55
N ILE A 56 -2.77 -11.02 -4.37
CA ILE A 56 -2.99 -12.12 -5.30
C ILE A 56 -1.99 -12.05 -6.45
N MET A 57 -1.82 -10.87 -7.05
CA MET A 57 -0.92 -10.66 -8.19
C MET A 57 0.54 -10.91 -7.82
N LEU A 58 1.01 -10.34 -6.70
CA LEU A 58 2.37 -10.53 -6.22
C LEU A 58 2.61 -11.97 -5.72
N GLY A 59 1.59 -12.61 -5.15
CA GLY A 59 1.66 -14.02 -4.79
C GLY A 59 1.86 -14.90 -6.02
N MET A 60 1.04 -14.72 -7.06
CA MET A 60 1.20 -15.45 -8.32
C MET A 60 2.56 -15.17 -8.99
N ALA A 61 3.00 -13.91 -8.97
CA ALA A 61 4.30 -13.51 -9.51
C ALA A 61 5.46 -14.19 -8.75
N ALA A 62 5.36 -14.27 -7.42
CA ALA A 62 6.35 -14.95 -6.58
C ALA A 62 6.39 -16.47 -6.87
N PHE A 63 5.24 -17.14 -6.92
CA PHE A 63 5.17 -18.59 -7.17
C PHE A 63 5.60 -18.99 -8.59
N ARG A 64 5.25 -18.20 -9.61
CA ARG A 64 5.60 -18.49 -11.01
C ARG A 64 6.92 -17.84 -11.46
N ASN A 65 7.54 -17.05 -10.59
CA ASN A 65 8.72 -16.23 -10.90
C ASN A 65 8.50 -15.34 -12.16
N ASP A 66 7.27 -14.90 -12.39
CA ASP A 66 6.87 -14.13 -13.58
C ASP A 66 7.02 -12.62 -13.34
N ARG A 67 8.10 -12.05 -13.87
CA ARG A 67 8.39 -10.61 -13.74
C ARG A 67 7.48 -9.71 -14.57
N ARG A 68 6.70 -10.24 -15.53
CA ARG A 68 5.77 -9.44 -16.33
C ARG A 68 4.67 -8.83 -15.46
N MET A 69 4.33 -9.50 -14.36
CA MET A 69 3.33 -9.00 -13.39
C MET A 69 3.74 -7.69 -12.71
N ILE A 70 5.05 -7.37 -12.65
CA ILE A 70 5.54 -6.10 -12.08
C ILE A 70 4.95 -4.90 -12.84
N GLY A 71 4.79 -5.01 -14.16
CA GLY A 71 4.24 -3.94 -15.00
C GLY A 71 2.80 -3.56 -14.64
N TYR A 72 2.02 -4.49 -14.10
CA TYR A 72 0.64 -4.26 -13.69
C TYR A 72 0.53 -3.92 -12.19
N ALA A 73 1.38 -4.50 -11.35
CA ALA A 73 1.37 -4.24 -9.91
C ALA A 73 1.86 -2.82 -9.56
N LEU A 74 2.83 -2.30 -10.30
CA LEU A 74 3.43 -0.98 -10.06
C LEU A 74 2.42 0.20 -10.21
N PRO A 75 1.65 0.34 -11.31
CA PRO A 75 0.66 1.41 -11.39
C PRO A 75 -0.43 1.27 -10.30
N LEU A 76 -0.81 0.04 -9.95
CA LEU A 76 -1.81 -0.22 -8.93
C LEU A 76 -1.34 0.23 -7.53
N SER A 77 -0.07 -0.03 -7.18
CA SER A 77 0.52 0.44 -5.92
C SER A 77 0.67 1.95 -5.87
N ILE A 78 1.00 2.60 -6.99
CA ILE A 78 1.11 4.06 -7.09
C ILE A 78 -0.25 4.74 -6.88
N ILE A 79 -1.32 4.22 -7.50
CA ILE A 79 -2.68 4.76 -7.35
C ILE A 79 -3.19 4.55 -5.92
N GLY A 80 -2.98 3.36 -5.33
CA GLY A 80 -3.31 3.12 -3.92
C GLY A 80 -2.54 4.04 -2.96
N GLY A 81 -1.26 4.28 -3.26
CA GLY A 81 -0.40 5.21 -2.53
C GLY A 81 -0.89 6.66 -2.60
N SER A 82 -1.27 7.15 -3.78
CA SER A 82 -1.76 8.54 -3.94
C SER A 82 -3.06 8.78 -3.17
N ILE A 83 -3.97 7.81 -3.15
CA ILE A 83 -5.19 7.86 -2.33
C ILE A 83 -4.84 7.88 -0.84
N SER A 84 -3.80 7.15 -0.43
CA SER A 84 -3.32 7.15 0.97
C SER A 84 -2.72 8.49 1.38
N ILE A 85 -1.98 9.16 0.50
CA ILE A 85 -1.49 10.52 0.71
C ILE A 85 -2.67 11.48 0.90
N TYR A 86 -3.67 11.43 0.01
CA TYR A 86 -4.86 12.27 0.11
C TYR A 86 -5.61 12.05 1.42
N HIS A 87 -5.81 10.79 1.80
CA HIS A 87 -6.50 10.44 3.04
C HIS A 87 -5.73 10.92 4.28
N TYR A 88 -4.40 10.76 4.30
CA TYR A 88 -3.56 11.27 5.39
C TYR A 88 -3.59 12.80 5.48
N ALA A 89 -3.52 13.48 4.34
CA ALA A 89 -3.64 14.94 4.27
C ALA A 89 -4.99 15.44 4.81
N GLN A 90 -6.08 14.71 4.54
CA GLN A 90 -7.40 15.05 5.06
C GLN A 90 -7.50 14.93 6.58
N GLN A 91 -6.76 14.01 7.20
CA GLN A 91 -6.72 13.88 8.67
C GLN A 91 -5.87 14.98 9.33
N LYS A 92 -4.75 15.38 8.71
CA LYS A 92 -3.80 16.34 9.31
C LYS A 92 -4.04 17.80 8.98
N ILE A 93 -4.70 18.12 7.85
CA ILE A 93 -4.92 19.51 7.43
C ILE A 93 -6.32 19.96 7.87
N PRO A 94 -6.43 20.82 8.90
CA PRO A 94 -7.70 21.37 9.34
C PRO A 94 -8.23 22.37 8.28
N GLY A 95 -9.12 21.88 7.41
CA GLY A 95 -9.72 22.67 6.34
C GLY A 95 -10.12 21.82 5.13
N LEU A 96 -9.33 20.78 4.82
CA LEU A 96 -9.62 19.88 3.69
C LEU A 96 -10.83 18.99 3.97
N ALA A 97 -11.04 18.60 5.23
CA ALA A 97 -12.18 17.79 5.66
C ALA A 97 -13.54 18.51 5.56
N GLN A 98 -13.57 19.84 5.49
CA GLN A 98 -14.80 20.64 5.39
C GLN A 98 -15.29 20.81 3.95
N LEU A 99 -14.47 20.50 2.94
CA LEU A 99 -14.78 20.69 1.53
C LEU A 99 -15.68 19.59 0.94
N LEU A 100 -15.93 18.47 1.64
CA LEU A 100 -16.82 17.41 1.17
C LEU A 100 -18.29 17.71 1.57
N PRO A 101 -19.18 18.09 0.61
CA PRO A 101 -20.47 18.68 0.96
C PRO A 101 -21.56 17.69 1.43
N CYS A 102 -21.33 16.37 1.41
CA CYS A 102 -22.32 15.37 1.81
C CYS A 102 -21.67 14.18 2.54
N LYS A 103 -22.06 13.95 3.81
CA LYS A 103 -21.59 12.82 4.62
C LYS A 103 -22.57 11.66 4.55
N VAL A 104 -22.28 10.66 3.72
CA VAL A 104 -22.97 9.35 3.77
C VAL A 104 -21.98 8.34 4.34
N GLY A 105 -22.24 7.83 5.54
CA GLY A 105 -21.39 6.90 6.29
C GLY A 105 -20.38 7.57 7.23
N ILE A 106 -19.40 6.79 7.71
CA ILE A 106 -18.37 7.22 8.67
C ILE A 106 -17.44 8.28 8.06
N PRO A 107 -17.14 9.39 8.76
CA PRO A 107 -16.20 10.40 8.28
C PRO A 107 -14.79 9.84 8.11
N CYS A 108 -14.13 10.20 6.99
CA CYS A 108 -12.73 9.84 6.74
C CYS A 108 -11.72 10.64 7.59
N ASN A 109 -12.18 11.63 8.37
CA ASN A 109 -11.31 12.43 9.25
C ASN A 109 -11.26 11.91 10.69
N ILE A 110 -11.91 10.77 10.98
CA ILE A 110 -11.82 10.15 12.31
C ILE A 110 -10.51 9.38 12.40
N ASP A 111 -9.73 9.70 13.42
CA ASP A 111 -8.46 9.06 13.73
C ASP A 111 -8.68 8.00 14.82
N TYR A 112 -9.04 6.77 14.42
CA TYR A 112 -9.23 5.65 15.37
C TYR A 112 -7.92 5.20 16.06
N LEU A 113 -6.82 5.31 15.33
CA LEU A 113 -5.47 5.01 15.80
C LEU A 113 -4.64 6.28 15.61
N ASN A 114 -4.19 6.87 16.71
CA ASN A 114 -3.30 8.02 16.69
C ASN A 114 -2.15 7.81 17.67
N TRP A 115 -1.26 6.89 17.32
CA TRP A 115 -0.07 6.63 18.13
C TRP A 115 0.96 7.74 17.82
N TRP A 116 1.36 8.50 18.85
CA TRP A 116 2.30 9.64 18.74
C TRP A 116 1.82 10.89 17.98
N GLY A 117 0.52 11.02 17.69
CA GLY A 117 0.02 12.20 16.97
C GLY A 117 0.26 12.18 15.46
N PHE A 118 0.90 11.13 14.91
CA PHE A 118 1.31 11.01 13.51
C PHE A 118 0.99 9.64 12.89
N ILE A 119 1.08 8.55 13.65
CA ILE A 119 0.84 7.20 13.13
C ILE A 119 -0.68 6.95 13.09
N THR A 120 -1.25 7.15 11.91
CA THR A 120 -2.66 6.84 11.61
C THR A 120 -2.77 5.68 10.61
N ILE A 121 -3.98 5.14 10.49
CA ILE A 121 -4.29 4.05 9.54
C ILE A 121 -3.85 4.39 8.09
N PRO A 122 -4.21 5.56 7.51
CA PRO A 122 -3.77 5.89 6.16
C PRO A 122 -2.25 6.09 6.04
N PHE A 123 -1.57 6.49 7.11
CA PHE A 123 -0.11 6.58 7.12
C PHE A 123 0.55 5.19 7.03
N MET A 124 0.03 4.20 7.77
CA MET A 124 0.51 2.83 7.65
C MET A 124 0.26 2.24 6.25
N ALA A 125 -0.91 2.52 5.68
CA ALA A 125 -1.23 2.12 4.30
C ALA A 125 -0.27 2.78 3.29
N LEU A 126 0.05 4.07 3.47
CA LEU A 126 1.01 4.78 2.64
C LEU A 126 2.40 4.13 2.68
N ILE A 127 2.90 3.79 3.88
CA ILE A 127 4.18 3.08 4.01
C ILE A 127 4.14 1.74 3.26
N ALA A 128 3.06 0.97 3.40
CA ALA A 128 2.94 -0.31 2.71
C ALA A 128 2.99 -0.14 1.17
N PHE A 129 2.20 0.79 0.62
CA PHE A 129 2.23 1.07 -0.82
C PHE A 129 3.58 1.59 -1.31
N LEU A 130 4.26 2.41 -0.52
CA LEU A 130 5.59 2.92 -0.85
C LEU A 130 6.62 1.78 -0.86
N LEU A 131 6.63 0.93 0.15
CA LEU A 131 7.52 -0.23 0.22
C LEU A 131 7.30 -1.18 -0.96
N ILE A 132 6.05 -1.49 -1.29
CA ILE A 132 5.69 -2.31 -2.47
C ILE A 132 6.23 -1.65 -3.74
N THR A 133 5.97 -0.35 -3.93
CA THR A 133 6.39 0.39 -5.13
C THR A 133 7.92 0.40 -5.28
N VAL A 134 8.65 0.67 -4.20
CA VAL A 134 10.13 0.67 -4.20
C VAL A 134 10.68 -0.73 -4.50
N CYS A 135 10.16 -1.78 -3.85
CA CYS A 135 10.58 -3.15 -4.11
C CYS A 135 10.35 -3.56 -5.57
N LEU A 136 9.20 -3.22 -6.13
CA LEU A 136 8.86 -3.51 -7.53
C LEU A 136 9.73 -2.70 -8.51
N PHE A 137 10.01 -1.43 -8.21
CA PHE A 137 10.86 -0.58 -9.04
C PHE A 137 12.31 -1.10 -9.07
N LEU A 138 12.86 -1.49 -7.92
CA LEU A 138 14.20 -2.10 -7.84
C LEU A 138 14.24 -3.45 -8.56
N ALA A 139 13.20 -4.28 -8.40
CA ALA A 139 13.11 -5.58 -9.08
C ALA A 139 13.01 -5.44 -10.62
N ARG A 140 12.37 -4.37 -11.12
CA ARG A 140 12.23 -4.06 -12.55
C ARG A 140 13.52 -3.50 -13.16
N THR A 141 14.17 -2.56 -12.48
CA THR A 141 15.43 -1.98 -12.98
C THR A 141 16.55 -3.03 -13.00
N ALA A 142 16.51 -4.03 -12.12
CA ALA A 142 17.47 -5.12 -12.13
C ALA A 142 17.28 -6.13 -13.28
N SER A 143 16.09 -6.22 -13.89
CA SER A 143 15.81 -7.10 -15.04
C SER A 143 16.04 -6.43 -16.40
N ASN A 144 16.08 -5.10 -16.47
CA ASN A 144 16.29 -4.35 -17.72
C ASN A 144 17.78 -4.16 -18.06
N ASP A 145 18.69 -4.50 -17.15
CA ASP A 145 20.13 -4.36 -17.31
C ASP A 145 20.79 -5.62 -17.94
N GLU A 146 19.97 -6.55 -18.43
CA GLU A 146 20.35 -7.76 -19.17
C GLU A 146 20.10 -7.58 -20.67
#